data_AF-A0A7S1VF73-F1
#
_entry.id   AF-A0A7S1VF73-F1
#
_cell.length_a   1.000
_cell.length_b   1.000
_cell.length_c   1.000
_cell.angle_alpha   90.00
_cell.angle_beta   90.00
_cell.angle_gamma   90.00
#
_symmetry.space_group_name_H-M   'P 1'
#
loop_
_entity.id
_entity.type
_entity.pdbx_description
1 polymer ?
#
loop_
_entity_poly.entity_id
_entity_poly.type
_entity_poly.pdbx_seq_one_letter_code
_entity_poly.pdbx_strand_id
1 'polypeptide(L)'
;ETVALHPGPVNTDLARYMIGEEKYFAAKRGELPKNPLLEKGLSMVLKDVASGASTQVFLAAGQGGDIKGKYFDNMKASKLKNFADDMDAADQLWDASETLSGVKFDL
;
A
#
# COMPACT_ATOMS: atom_id res chain seq x y z
N GLU A 1 12.43 -5.95 -14.07
CA GLU A 1 12.95 -6.07 -12.70
C GLU A 1 11.78 -5.98 -11.73
N THR A 2 11.77 -6.77 -10.66
CA THR A 2 10.72 -6.74 -9.63
C THR A 2 11.07 -5.74 -8.52
N VAL A 3 10.07 -4.98 -8.06
CA VAL A 3 10.19 -3.95 -7.03
C VAL A 3 8.90 -3.91 -6.21
N ALA A 4 8.99 -3.56 -4.93
CA ALA A 4 7.84 -3.38 -4.05
C ALA A 4 7.74 -1.92 -3.57
N LEU A 5 6.53 -1.47 -3.22
CA LEU A 5 6.32 -0.13 -2.69
C LEU A 5 5.14 -0.07 -1.73
N HIS A 6 5.09 1.00 -0.92
CA HIS A 6 3.90 1.41 -0.19
C HIS A 6 3.42 2.79 -0.67
N PRO A 7 2.11 2.94 -1.01
CA PRO A 7 1.58 4.22 -1.53
C PRO A 7 1.46 5.30 -0.45
N GLY A 8 1.68 4.91 0.80
CA GLY A 8 1.32 5.70 1.98
C GLY A 8 -0.11 5.40 2.43
N PRO A 9 -0.56 6.06 3.50
CA PRO A 9 -1.96 6.01 3.93
C PRO A 9 -2.84 6.73 2.90
N VAL A 10 -3.54 6.00 2.02
CA VAL A 10 -4.39 6.59 0.98
C VAL A 10 -5.85 6.50 1.37
N ASN A 11 -6.62 7.58 1.17
CA ASN A 11 -8.07 7.59 1.36
C ASN A 11 -8.78 6.77 0.27
N THR A 12 -8.65 5.45 0.37
CA THR A 12 -9.37 4.46 -0.44
C THR A 12 -10.52 3.88 0.37
N ASP A 13 -11.38 3.11 -0.28
CA ASP A 13 -12.49 2.44 0.41
C ASP A 13 -12.03 1.44 1.47
N LEU A 14 -10.74 1.05 1.53
CA LEU A 14 -10.22 0.23 2.64
C LEU A 14 -10.36 0.94 3.99
N ALA A 15 -10.38 2.28 4.02
CA ALA A 15 -10.61 3.07 5.23
C ALA A 15 -11.99 2.82 5.87
N ARG A 16 -12.94 2.23 5.12
CA ARG A 16 -14.26 1.82 5.65
C ARG A 16 -14.16 0.88 6.85
N TYR A 17 -13.11 0.06 6.92
CA TYR A 17 -12.89 -0.86 8.04
C TYR A 17 -12.29 -0.19 9.28
N MET A 18 -11.76 1.03 9.18
CA MET A 18 -11.19 1.76 10.32
C MET A 18 -12.25 2.47 11.16
N ILE A 19 -13.28 3.02 10.50
CA ILE A 19 -14.31 3.85 11.15
C ILE A 19 -15.72 3.24 11.07
N GLY A 20 -15.87 2.09 10.42
CA GLY A 20 -17.15 1.44 10.13
C GLY A 20 -17.73 1.88 8.80
N GLU A 21 -18.26 0.92 8.04
CA GLU A 21 -18.72 1.10 6.66
C GLU A 21 -19.83 2.14 6.52
N GLU A 22 -20.83 2.09 7.41
CA GLU A 22 -21.94 3.04 7.43
C GLU A 22 -21.45 4.48 7.62
N LYS A 23 -20.57 4.71 8.62
CA LYS A 23 -19.99 6.03 8.89
C LYS A 23 -19.11 6.52 7.75
N TYR A 24 -18.33 5.61 7.15
CA TYR A 24 -17.47 5.95 6.01
C TYR A 24 -18.28 6.41 4.80
N PHE A 25 -19.34 5.69 4.44
CA PHE A 25 -20.16 6.09 3.30
C PHE A 25 -21.06 7.30 3.60
N ALA A 26 -21.53 7.47 4.84
CA ALA A 26 -22.20 8.70 5.27
C ALA A 26 -21.26 9.92 5.17
N ALA A 27 -19.99 9.79 5.58
CA ALA A 27 -18.96 10.82 5.35
C ALA A 27 -18.80 11.14 3.86
N LYS A 28 -18.66 10.12 3.01
CA LYS A 28 -18.52 10.30 1.56
C LYS A 28 -19.72 10.99 0.91
N ARG A 29 -20.94 10.77 1.42
CA ARG A 29 -22.17 11.43 0.97
C ARG A 29 -22.38 12.82 1.58
N GLY A 30 -21.52 13.24 2.51
CA GLY A 30 -21.67 14.52 3.21
C GLY A 30 -22.79 14.54 4.26
N GLU A 31 -23.24 13.37 4.72
CA GLU A 31 -24.35 13.19 5.66
C GLU A 31 -23.90 13.29 7.13
N LEU A 32 -22.60 13.16 7.38
CA LEU A 32 -22.06 13.35 8.72
C LEU A 32 -21.86 14.83 9.05
N PRO A 33 -22.17 15.27 10.28
CA PRO A 33 -21.88 16.63 10.70
C PRO A 33 -20.38 16.87 10.57
N LYS A 34 -20.02 17.94 9.86
CA LYS A 34 -18.62 18.37 9.69
C LYS A 34 -18.02 18.59 11.07
N ASN A 35 -17.17 17.66 11.51
CA ASN A 35 -16.40 17.81 12.72
C ASN A 35 -14.99 18.26 12.30
N PRO A 36 -14.63 19.54 12.48
CA PRO A 36 -13.39 20.10 11.98
C PRO A 36 -12.14 19.40 12.54
N LEU A 37 -12.21 18.85 13.75
CA LEU A 37 -11.09 18.09 14.34
C LEU A 37 -10.92 16.72 13.67
N LEU A 38 -12.02 16.04 13.34
CA LEU A 38 -11.99 14.73 12.71
C LEU A 38 -11.55 14.85 11.24
N GLU A 39 -12.07 15.84 10.51
CA GLU A 39 -11.68 16.12 9.12
C GLU A 39 -10.21 16.55 9.02
N LYS A 40 -9.75 17.40 9.93
CA LYS A 40 -8.35 17.83 10.00
C LYS A 40 -7.40 16.68 10.39
N GLY A 41 -7.84 15.77 11.27
CA GLY A 41 -7.08 14.58 11.64
C GLY A 41 -6.96 13.58 10.50
N LEU A 42 -8.08 13.28 9.82
CA LEU A 42 -8.09 12.35 8.68
C LEU A 42 -7.34 12.91 7.46
N SER A 43 -7.47 14.19 7.16
CA SER A 43 -6.75 14.83 6.03
C SER A 43 -5.24 14.97 6.25
N MET A 44 -4.77 15.07 7.50
CA MET A 44 -3.34 15.02 7.80
C MET A 44 -2.75 13.62 7.69
N VAL A 45 -3.57 12.59 7.89
CA VAL A 45 -3.13 11.19 7.87
C VAL A 45 -3.31 10.56 6.50
N LEU A 46 -4.35 10.91 5.74
CA LEU A 46 -4.68 10.26 4.48
C LEU A 46 -4.33 11.12 3.28
N LYS A 47 -3.50 10.59 2.38
CA LYS A 47 -3.26 11.11 1.05
C LYS A 47 -4.51 10.95 0.17
N ASP A 48 -4.72 11.86 -0.76
CA ASP A 48 -5.61 11.61 -1.88
C ASP A 48 -5.03 10.53 -2.81
N VAL A 49 -5.86 10.04 -3.73
CA VAL A 49 -5.50 8.95 -4.64
C VAL A 49 -4.31 9.32 -5.54
N ALA A 50 -4.26 10.56 -6.04
CA ALA A 50 -3.19 11.02 -6.93
C ALA A 50 -1.83 11.04 -6.20
N SER A 51 -1.81 11.61 -4.99
CA SER A 51 -0.63 11.65 -4.13
C SER A 51 -0.20 10.26 -3.68
N GLY A 52 -1.16 9.35 -3.44
CA GLY A 52 -0.90 7.94 -3.14
C GLY A 52 -0.25 7.17 -4.28
N ALA A 53 -0.62 7.47 -5.52
CA ALA A 53 -0.09 6.80 -6.72
C ALA A 53 1.34 7.26 -7.10
N SER A 54 1.84 8.35 -6.52
CA SER A 54 3.13 8.97 -6.90
C SER A 54 4.31 7.99 -6.92
N THR A 55 4.50 7.19 -5.86
CA THR A 55 5.60 6.21 -5.80
C THR A 55 5.50 5.17 -6.91
N GLN A 56 4.29 4.71 -7.24
CA GLN A 56 4.08 3.74 -8.33
C GLN A 56 4.43 4.36 -9.69
N VAL A 57 3.94 5.58 -9.96
CA VAL A 57 4.23 6.30 -11.21
C VAL A 57 5.73 6.56 -11.35
N PHE A 58 6.39 7.01 -10.27
CA PHE A 58 7.84 7.24 -10.23
C PHE A 58 8.64 5.98 -10.62
N LEU A 59 8.31 4.82 -10.03
CA LEU A 59 8.99 3.56 -10.34
C LEU A 59 8.66 3.06 -11.75
N ALA A 60 7.39 3.12 -12.16
CA ALA A 60 6.95 2.69 -13.48
C ALA A 60 7.56 3.54 -14.61
N ALA A 61 7.82 4.82 -14.35
CA ALA A 61 8.53 5.72 -15.26
C ALA A 61 10.06 5.51 -15.28
N GLY A 62 10.58 4.53 -14.53
CA GLY A 62 12.01 4.21 -14.51
C GLY A 62 12.87 5.20 -13.72
N GLN A 63 12.28 6.08 -12.92
CA GLN A 63 13.02 7.15 -12.24
C GLN A 63 13.77 6.70 -10.97
N GLY A 64 13.63 5.44 -10.55
CA GLY A 64 14.27 4.90 -9.35
C GLY A 64 15.71 4.41 -9.52
N GLY A 65 16.25 4.40 -10.75
CA GLY A 65 17.60 3.88 -11.03
C GLY A 65 17.68 2.37 -10.83
N ASP A 66 18.66 1.89 -10.05
CA ASP A 66 18.77 0.49 -9.63
C ASP A 66 17.68 0.17 -8.59
N ILE A 67 16.58 -0.46 -9.04
CA ILE A 67 15.37 -0.70 -8.23
C ILE A 67 15.14 -2.18 -7.91
N LYS A 68 15.92 -3.11 -8.50
CA LYS A 68 15.66 -4.55 -8.42
C LYS A 68 15.68 -5.04 -6.97
N GLY A 69 14.61 -5.70 -6.55
CA GLY A 69 14.47 -6.30 -5.22
C GLY A 69 14.34 -5.29 -4.07
N LYS A 70 14.22 -3.99 -4.35
CA LYS A 70 14.12 -2.95 -3.33
C LYS A 70 12.66 -2.65 -2.97
N TYR A 71 12.48 -2.12 -1.78
CA TYR A 71 11.20 -1.61 -1.28
C TYR A 71 11.22 -0.09 -1.22
N PHE A 72 10.17 0.56 -1.72
CA PHE A 72 10.07 2.01 -1.78
C PHE A 72 8.94 2.58 -0.94
N ASP A 73 9.22 3.68 -0.25
CA ASP A 73 8.21 4.51 0.39
C ASP A 73 8.49 5.98 0.03
N ASN A 74 7.44 6.69 -0.36
CA ASN A 74 7.51 8.09 -0.79
C ASN A 74 8.64 8.36 -1.82
N MET A 75 8.66 7.57 -2.90
CA MET A 75 9.65 7.63 -4.00
C MET A 75 11.10 7.37 -3.58
N LYS A 76 11.36 6.82 -2.38
CA LYS A 76 12.71 6.51 -1.89
C LYS A 76 12.84 5.05 -1.48
N ALA A 77 14.00 4.45 -1.75
CA ALA A 77 14.31 3.13 -1.23
C ALA A 77 14.34 3.16 0.30
N SER A 78 13.68 2.21 0.93
CA SER A 78 13.54 2.11 2.38
C SER A 78 14.00 0.75 2.88
N LYS A 79 14.48 0.71 4.12
CA LYS A 79 14.98 -0.53 4.73
C LYS A 79 13.81 -1.44 5.07
N LEU A 80 13.96 -2.72 4.75
CA LEU A 80 13.02 -3.75 5.18
C LEU A 80 13.11 -4.00 6.70
N LYS A 81 11.99 -4.46 7.27
CA LYS A 81 11.98 -5.03 8.61
C LYS A 81 12.50 -6.46 8.55
N ASN A 82 13.06 -6.96 9.65
CA ASN A 82 13.71 -8.28 9.74
C ASN A 82 12.84 -9.50 9.39
N PHE A 83 11.52 -9.36 9.31
CA PHE A 83 10.64 -10.46 8.88
C PHE A 83 10.40 -10.45 7.37
N ALA A 84 10.70 -9.33 6.71
CA ALA A 84 10.46 -9.13 5.28
C ALA A 84 11.71 -9.44 4.43
N ASP A 85 12.85 -9.69 5.08
CA ASP A 85 14.10 -10.18 4.49
C ASP A 85 14.42 -11.64 4.87
N ASP A 86 13.47 -12.35 5.49
CA ASP A 86 13.55 -13.78 5.80
C ASP A 86 13.27 -14.60 4.53
N MET A 87 14.35 -15.13 3.93
CA MET A 87 14.26 -15.92 2.69
C MET A 87 13.68 -17.32 2.90
N ASP A 88 13.90 -17.93 4.07
CA ASP A 88 13.34 -19.26 4.37
C ASP A 88 11.82 -19.18 4.45
N ALA A 89 11.29 -18.10 5.06
CA ALA A 89 9.86 -17.84 5.09
C ALA A 89 9.29 -17.48 3.71
N ALA A 90 10.05 -16.77 2.87
CA ALA A 90 9.65 -16.43 1.51
C ALA A 90 9.52 -17.69 0.62
N ASP A 91 10.47 -18.61 0.72
CA ASP A 91 10.44 -19.88 -0.03
C ASP A 91 9.26 -20.75 0.40
N GLN A 92 9.02 -20.87 1.71
CA GLN A 92 7.85 -21.59 2.24
C GLN A 92 6.52 -20.97 1.76
N LEU A 93 6.45 -19.64 1.73
CA LEU A 93 5.27 -18.93 1.21
C LEU A 93 5.07 -19.18 -0.29
N TRP A 94 6.15 -19.22 -1.06
CA TRP A 94 6.10 -19.52 -2.49
C TRP A 94 5.57 -20.93 -2.75
N ASP A 95 6.14 -21.94 -2.10
CA ASP A 95 5.73 -23.35 -2.22
C ASP A 95 4.26 -23.56 -1.84
N ALA A 96 3.83 -22.94 -0.73
CA ALA A 96 2.44 -22.97 -0.30
C ALA A 96 1.52 -22.29 -1.33
N SER A 97 1.95 -21.17 -1.90
CA SER A 97 1.19 -20.43 -2.91
C SER A 97 1.02 -21.24 -4.21
N GLU A 98 2.07 -21.89 -4.69
CA GLU A 98 2.01 -22.79 -5.85
C GLU A 98 1.07 -23.97 -5.61
N THR A 99 1.16 -24.57 -4.42
CA THR A 99 0.29 -25.69 -4.03
C THR A 99 -1.17 -25.29 -3.97
N LEU A 100 -1.49 -24.16 -3.33
CA LEU A 100 -2.86 -23.69 -3.14
C LEU A 100 -3.47 -23.14 -4.44
N SER A 101 -2.66 -22.55 -5.32
CA SER A 101 -3.13 -22.02 -6.60
C SER A 101 -3.17 -23.07 -7.72
N GLY A 102 -2.48 -24.20 -7.55
CA GLY A 102 -2.31 -25.21 -8.60
C GLY A 102 -1.43 -24.74 -9.76
N VAL A 103 -0.68 -23.65 -9.58
CA VAL A 103 0.22 -23.06 -10.58
C VAL A 103 1.66 -23.30 -10.16
N LYS A 104 2.52 -23.59 -11.14
CA LYS A 104 3.98 -23.63 -10.96
C LYS A 104 4.61 -22.51 -11.76
N PHE A 105 5.57 -21.83 -11.16
CA PHE A 105 6.34 -20.79 -11.81
C PHE A 105 7.73 -21.32 -12.17
N ASP A 106 8.11 -21.18 -13.43
CA ASP A 106 9.47 -21.43 -13.91
C ASP A 106 10.17 -20.06 -13.96
N LEU A 107 10.92 -19.73 -12.90
CA LEU A 107 11.51 -18.41 -12.65
C LEU A 107 13.02 -18.38 -12.90
#